data_AF-A0A7W0VHV4-F1
#
_entry.id   AF-A0A7W0VHV4-F1
#
_cell.length_a   1.000
_cell.length_b   1.000
_cell.length_c   1.000
_cell.angle_alpha   90.00
_cell.angle_beta   90.00
_cell.angle_gamma   90.00
#
_symmetry.space_group_name_H-M   'P 1'
#
loop_
_entity.id
_entity.type
_entity.pdbx_description
1 polymer ?
#
loop_
_entity_poly.entity_id
_entity_poly.type
_entity_poly.pdbx_seq_one_letter_code
_entity_poly.pdbx_strand_id
1 'polypeptide(L)'
;RYKLLDAAGQEKGDLELNLGWENWGAEHVTNFRVVIDSELSVNGTPTMSLKDNIVRHGFRDTFSARLGGSYRIPVGASSLIARGGVGYDTAAAKPGWLRADIDGAARTTLTLGAGYRTSRFEINLGAGVVLEGTNDNPGTCNPTGNTLSELGCNGDGEEDPIEDREGPDPINPLNTPENQLQGPVNQGVFKSHYVLFMLGASMWF
;
A
#
# COMPACT_ATOMS: atom_id res chain seq x y z
N ARG A 1 -14.92 -11.68 18.04
CA ARG A 1 -14.52 -13.10 18.02
C ARG A 1 -15.67 -13.98 18.50
N TYR A 2 -16.02 -15.02 17.74
CA TYR A 2 -17.01 -16.04 18.08
C TYR A 2 -16.29 -17.36 18.32
N LYS A 3 -16.65 -18.09 19.37
CA LYS A 3 -16.00 -19.35 19.77
C LYS A 3 -16.91 -20.53 19.50
N LEU A 4 -16.35 -21.59 18.92
CA LEU A 4 -16.99 -22.87 18.73
C LEU A 4 -16.54 -23.78 19.89
N LEU A 5 -17.50 -24.24 20.69
CA LEU A 5 -17.24 -25.14 21.81
C LEU A 5 -17.66 -26.57 21.46
N ASP A 6 -17.00 -27.56 22.06
CA ASP A 6 -17.46 -28.95 22.02
C ASP A 6 -18.48 -29.26 23.13
N ALA A 7 -18.92 -30.51 23.22
CA ALA A 7 -19.89 -30.95 24.23
C ALA A 7 -19.36 -30.86 25.67
N ALA A 8 -18.04 -30.82 25.86
CA ALA A 8 -17.39 -30.64 27.15
C ALA A 8 -17.11 -29.16 27.47
N GLY A 9 -17.56 -28.23 26.61
CA GLY A 9 -17.34 -26.79 26.74
C GLY A 9 -15.92 -26.34 26.39
N GLN A 10 -15.09 -27.19 25.78
CA GLN A 10 -13.73 -26.84 25.36
C GLN A 10 -13.74 -26.14 23.99
N GLU A 11 -12.80 -25.20 23.79
CA GLU A 11 -12.70 -24.48 22.52
C GLU A 11 -12.23 -25.39 21.39
N LYS A 12 -13.14 -25.65 20.45
CA LYS A 12 -12.92 -26.43 19.23
C LYS A 12 -12.50 -25.54 18.06
N GLY A 13 -12.81 -24.27 18.10
CA GLY A 13 -12.42 -23.33 17.06
C GLY A 13 -12.94 -21.94 17.33
N ASP A 14 -12.65 -21.03 16.41
CA ASP A 14 -13.08 -19.66 16.48
C ASP A 14 -13.23 -19.01 15.11
N LEU A 15 -13.97 -17.92 15.09
CA LEU A 15 -14.12 -17.01 13.97
C LEU A 15 -13.89 -15.58 14.48
N GLU A 16 -13.13 -14.79 13.75
CA GLU A 16 -12.77 -13.43 14.10
C GLU A 16 -12.95 -12.51 12.90
N LEU A 17 -13.69 -11.42 13.12
CA LEU A 17 -13.81 -10.30 12.19
C LEU A 17 -13.10 -9.11 12.83
N ASN A 18 -12.13 -8.55 12.10
CA ASN A 18 -11.40 -7.35 12.47
C ASN A 18 -11.67 -6.28 11.41
N LEU A 19 -12.04 -5.09 11.89
CA LEU A 19 -12.21 -3.91 11.06
C LEU A 19 -11.16 -2.88 11.46
N GLY A 20 -10.60 -2.19 10.47
CA GLY A 20 -9.58 -1.16 10.69
C GLY A 20 -9.85 0.07 9.84
N TRP A 21 -9.35 1.20 10.34
CA TRP A 21 -9.29 2.45 9.61
C TRP A 21 -7.91 3.06 9.84
N GLU A 22 -7.30 3.58 8.77
CA GLU A 22 -5.99 4.22 8.83
C GLU A 22 -6.08 5.59 8.15
N ASN A 23 -5.63 6.63 8.85
CA ASN A 23 -5.71 8.04 8.44
C ASN A 23 -4.59 8.42 7.46
N TRP A 24 -4.52 7.73 6.32
CA TRP A 24 -3.53 7.99 5.27
C TRP A 24 -3.74 9.35 4.59
N GLY A 25 -4.94 9.92 4.65
CA GLY A 25 -5.26 11.24 4.10
C GLY A 25 -4.71 12.42 4.92
N ALA A 26 -4.13 12.17 6.09
CA ALA A 26 -3.53 13.21 6.91
C ALA A 26 -2.40 13.93 6.17
N GLU A 27 -2.35 15.26 6.29
CA GLU A 27 -1.41 16.13 5.56
C GLU A 27 0.06 15.71 5.73
N HIS A 28 0.45 15.30 6.94
CA HIS A 28 1.80 14.87 7.27
C HIS A 28 2.16 13.44 6.82
N VAL A 29 1.19 12.69 6.30
CA VAL A 29 1.37 11.32 5.77
C VAL A 29 1.36 11.33 4.25
N THR A 30 0.47 12.11 3.65
CA THR A 30 0.22 12.15 2.20
C THR A 30 1.26 12.96 1.40
N ASN A 31 2.03 13.82 2.08
CA ASN A 31 3.00 14.72 1.47
C ASN A 31 4.36 14.60 2.16
N PHE A 32 5.42 14.37 1.38
CA PHE A 32 6.79 14.39 1.89
C PHE A 32 7.52 15.64 1.47
N ARG A 33 7.92 16.46 2.44
CA ARG A 33 8.79 17.61 2.18
C ARG A 33 10.24 17.14 2.00
N VAL A 34 10.81 17.50 0.87
CA VAL A 34 12.22 17.32 0.55
C VAL A 34 12.91 18.67 0.74
N VAL A 35 13.73 18.77 1.78
CA VAL A 35 14.54 19.97 2.04
C VAL A 35 15.82 19.87 1.21
N ILE A 36 16.11 20.90 0.43
CA ILE A 36 17.28 20.93 -0.46
C ILE A 36 18.17 22.10 -0.07
N ASP A 37 19.26 21.79 0.63
CA ASP A 37 20.28 22.76 1.01
C ASP A 37 21.47 22.70 0.04
N SER A 38 21.19 23.04 -1.21
CA SER A 38 22.15 22.95 -2.32
C SER A 38 21.96 24.07 -3.32
N GLU A 39 23.02 24.37 -4.06
CA GLU A 39 23.00 25.33 -5.16
C GLU A 39 23.61 24.72 -6.43
N LEU A 40 23.10 25.17 -7.58
CA LEU A 40 23.73 24.96 -8.87
C LEU A 40 24.89 25.95 -9.01
N SER A 41 26.06 25.44 -9.36
CA SER A 41 27.25 26.23 -9.65
C SER A 41 27.77 25.94 -11.05
N VAL A 42 28.19 26.97 -11.79
CA VAL A 42 28.83 26.85 -13.09
C VAL A 42 30.25 27.42 -12.99
N ASN A 43 31.25 26.58 -13.26
CA ASN A 43 32.68 26.93 -13.11
C ASN A 43 33.05 27.44 -11.72
N GLY A 44 32.43 26.90 -10.66
CA GLY A 44 32.67 27.30 -9.28
C GLY A 44 31.97 28.59 -8.85
N THR A 45 31.20 29.21 -9.75
CA THR A 45 30.36 30.37 -9.43
C THR A 45 28.92 29.89 -9.17
N PRO A 46 28.34 30.17 -7.99
CA PRO A 46 26.93 29.90 -7.73
C PRO A 46 26.04 30.62 -8.73
N THR A 47 25.12 29.90 -9.36
CA THR A 47 24.17 30.46 -10.35
C THR A 47 22.75 30.50 -9.81
N MET A 48 22.31 29.49 -9.06
CA MET A 48 21.00 29.48 -8.42
C MET A 48 20.93 28.50 -7.26
N SER A 49 20.22 28.85 -6.19
CA SER A 49 19.85 27.92 -5.14
C SER A 49 18.72 27.00 -5.61
N LEU A 50 18.85 25.70 -5.34
CA LEU A 50 17.77 24.75 -5.54
C LEU A 50 16.66 25.02 -4.52
N LYS A 51 15.43 24.69 -4.87
CA LYS A 51 14.24 24.94 -4.04
C LYS A 51 13.84 23.67 -3.30
N ASP A 52 13.35 23.85 -2.07
CA ASP A 52 12.62 22.81 -1.35
C ASP A 52 11.47 22.29 -2.21
N ASN A 53 11.18 21.01 -2.04
CA ASN A 53 10.19 20.31 -2.82
C ASN A 53 9.22 19.52 -1.97
N ILE A 54 8.08 19.16 -2.54
CA ILE A 54 7.08 18.32 -1.88
C ILE A 54 6.70 17.19 -2.83
N VAL A 55 6.98 15.96 -2.42
CA VAL A 55 6.46 14.76 -3.09
C VAL A 55 5.04 14.56 -2.61
N ARG A 56 4.07 14.69 -3.52
CA ARG A 56 2.66 14.48 -3.21
C ARG A 56 2.28 13.06 -3.61
N HIS A 57 1.73 12.32 -2.65
CA HIS A 57 1.19 10.99 -2.89
C HIS A 57 -0.33 11.02 -3.00
N GLY A 58 -0.99 12.08 -2.50
CA GLY A 58 -2.44 12.26 -2.67
C GLY A 58 -3.25 11.14 -2.04
N PHE A 59 -2.72 10.51 -0.98
CA PHE A 59 -3.36 9.44 -0.26
C PHE A 59 -4.71 9.87 0.32
N ARG A 60 -5.59 8.88 0.46
CA ARG A 60 -6.86 8.92 1.17
C ARG A 60 -6.87 7.84 2.24
N ASP A 61 -7.73 8.03 3.23
CA ASP A 61 -7.93 7.06 4.29
C ASP A 61 -8.26 5.68 3.75
N THR A 62 -7.74 4.66 4.44
CA THR A 62 -8.01 3.27 4.11
C THR A 62 -8.90 2.64 5.17
N PHE A 63 -9.72 1.71 4.71
CA PHE A 63 -10.53 0.84 5.54
C PHE A 63 -10.12 -0.60 5.26
N SER A 64 -10.07 -1.39 6.32
CA SER A 64 -9.71 -2.80 6.23
C SER A 64 -10.74 -3.68 6.91
N ALA A 65 -10.99 -4.84 6.31
CA ALA A 65 -11.83 -5.88 6.88
C ALA A 65 -11.13 -7.23 6.74
N ARG A 66 -10.97 -7.95 7.85
CA ARG A 66 -10.30 -9.25 7.90
C ARG A 66 -11.18 -10.24 8.62
N LEU A 67 -11.49 -11.35 7.95
CA LEU A 67 -12.23 -12.48 8.50
C LEU A 67 -11.30 -13.70 8.53
N GLY A 68 -11.07 -14.23 9.72
CA GLY A 68 -10.24 -15.41 9.90
C GLY A 68 -10.80 -16.33 10.96
N GLY A 69 -10.26 -17.54 11.04
CA GLY A 69 -10.66 -18.49 12.05
C GLY A 69 -9.72 -19.67 12.14
N SER A 70 -9.90 -20.42 13.21
CA SER A 70 -9.20 -21.66 13.44
C SER A 70 -10.16 -22.78 13.85
N TYR A 71 -9.76 -24.01 13.55
CA TYR A 71 -10.51 -25.19 13.94
C TYR A 71 -9.56 -26.30 14.37
N ARG A 72 -9.78 -26.82 15.57
CA ARG A 72 -9.03 -27.88 16.20
C ARG A 72 -9.69 -29.22 15.92
N ILE A 73 -8.91 -30.11 15.34
CA ILE A 73 -9.24 -31.48 14.99
C ILE A 73 -8.45 -32.38 15.95
N PRO A 74 -9.13 -33.13 16.84
CA PRO A 74 -8.43 -34.08 17.71
C PRO A 74 -7.82 -35.22 16.88
N VAL A 75 -6.57 -35.57 17.17
CA VAL A 75 -5.83 -36.67 16.53
C VAL A 75 -5.12 -37.47 17.64
N GLY A 76 -5.82 -38.46 18.19
CA GLY A 76 -5.37 -39.19 19.39
C GLY A 76 -5.25 -38.26 20.59
N ALA A 77 -4.09 -38.29 21.26
CA ALA A 77 -3.76 -37.38 22.36
C ALA A 77 -3.23 -36.00 21.88
N SER A 78 -3.18 -35.78 20.57
CA SER A 78 -2.69 -34.55 19.94
C SER A 78 -3.83 -33.82 19.22
N SER A 79 -3.54 -32.65 18.65
CA SER A 79 -4.50 -31.92 17.83
C SER A 79 -3.86 -31.32 16.59
N LEU A 80 -4.55 -31.48 15.46
CA LEU A 80 -4.31 -30.70 14.25
C LEU A 80 -5.17 -29.44 14.31
N ILE A 81 -4.60 -28.28 13.98
CA ILE A 81 -5.26 -26.98 14.02
C ILE A 81 -5.24 -26.42 12.60
N ALA A 82 -6.38 -26.41 11.92
CA ALA A 82 -6.52 -25.74 10.63
C ALA A 82 -6.82 -24.26 10.85
N ARG A 83 -6.22 -23.38 10.05
CA ARG A 83 -6.42 -21.93 10.09
C ARG A 83 -6.63 -21.42 8.68
N GLY A 84 -7.47 -20.41 8.56
CA GLY A 84 -7.68 -19.73 7.29
C GLY A 84 -8.24 -18.34 7.51
N GLY A 85 -8.06 -17.47 6.52
CA GLY A 85 -8.60 -16.14 6.57
C GLY A 85 -8.50 -15.41 5.25
N VAL A 86 -9.35 -14.40 5.11
CA VAL A 86 -9.40 -13.45 4.00
C VAL A 86 -9.36 -12.03 4.58
N GLY A 87 -8.67 -11.14 3.90
CA GLY A 87 -8.63 -9.73 4.21
C GLY A 87 -8.84 -8.90 2.96
N TYR A 88 -9.44 -7.73 3.12
CA TYR A 88 -9.50 -6.71 2.10
C TYR A 88 -9.12 -5.35 2.70
N ASP A 89 -8.24 -4.65 2.01
CA ASP A 89 -7.76 -3.30 2.32
C ASP A 89 -8.09 -2.39 1.12
N THR A 90 -8.80 -1.28 1.37
CA THR A 90 -9.07 -0.30 0.30
C THR A 90 -7.79 0.45 -0.09
N ALA A 91 -7.72 0.93 -1.33
CA ALA A 91 -6.55 1.67 -1.82
C ALA A 91 -6.34 3.01 -1.08
N ALA A 92 -5.11 3.23 -0.62
CA ALA A 92 -4.64 4.52 -0.09
C ALA A 92 -4.42 5.54 -1.21
N ALA A 93 -3.89 5.12 -2.37
CA ALA A 93 -3.72 6.01 -3.51
C ALA A 93 -5.05 6.22 -4.25
N LYS A 94 -5.28 7.45 -4.71
CA LYS A 94 -6.36 7.76 -5.66
C LYS A 94 -6.03 7.15 -7.03
N PRO A 95 -7.03 6.92 -7.90
CA PRO A 95 -6.77 6.60 -9.31
C PRO A 95 -5.82 7.64 -9.92
N GLY A 96 -4.82 7.18 -10.67
CA GLY A 96 -3.80 8.04 -11.28
C GLY A 96 -2.66 8.51 -10.36
N TRP A 97 -2.82 8.32 -9.04
CA TRP A 97 -1.85 8.74 -8.01
C TRP A 97 -0.95 7.62 -7.49
N LEU A 98 -1.01 6.44 -8.09
CA LEU A 98 -0.11 5.35 -7.76
C LEU A 98 1.31 5.67 -8.23
N ARG A 99 2.29 5.36 -7.37
CA ARG A 99 3.69 5.60 -7.66
C ARG A 99 4.51 4.35 -7.40
N ALA A 100 5.65 4.24 -8.09
CA ALA A 100 6.56 3.11 -7.90
C ALA A 100 7.30 3.15 -6.56
N ASP A 101 7.43 4.32 -5.92
CA ASP A 101 8.10 4.47 -4.63
C ASP A 101 7.25 4.02 -3.44
N ILE A 102 5.93 4.17 -3.51
CA ILE A 102 5.00 3.67 -2.49
C ILE A 102 3.77 3.05 -3.17
N ASP A 103 3.57 1.78 -2.88
CA ASP A 103 2.37 1.08 -3.32
C ASP A 103 1.18 1.37 -2.40
N GLY A 104 0.27 2.20 -2.90
CA GLY A 104 -1.00 2.56 -2.26
C GLY A 104 -2.20 1.77 -2.77
N ALA A 105 -2.01 0.65 -3.47
CA ALA A 105 -3.10 -0.09 -4.09
C ALA A 105 -4.04 -0.79 -3.09
N ALA A 106 -5.24 -1.14 -3.56
CA ALA A 106 -6.16 -1.99 -2.82
C ALA A 106 -5.63 -3.44 -2.83
N ARG A 107 -5.80 -4.14 -1.72
CA ARG A 107 -5.22 -5.48 -1.52
C ARG A 107 -6.28 -6.46 -1.05
N THR A 108 -6.25 -7.65 -1.62
CA THR A 108 -6.97 -8.82 -1.09
C THR A 108 -5.96 -9.82 -0.58
N THR A 109 -6.05 -10.18 0.69
CA THR A 109 -5.15 -11.16 1.31
C THR A 109 -5.91 -12.46 1.52
N LEU A 110 -5.33 -13.58 1.12
CA LEU A 110 -5.82 -14.93 1.43
C LEU A 110 -4.75 -15.66 2.22
N THR A 111 -5.15 -16.36 3.29
CA THR A 111 -4.23 -17.09 4.16
C THR A 111 -4.78 -18.47 4.48
N LEU A 112 -3.88 -19.43 4.57
CA LEU A 112 -4.13 -20.79 5.02
C LEU A 112 -3.00 -21.22 5.94
N GLY A 113 -3.32 -22.04 6.92
CA GLY A 113 -2.31 -22.58 7.82
C GLY A 113 -2.76 -23.84 8.53
N ALA A 114 -1.77 -24.58 9.02
CA ALA A 114 -1.98 -25.76 9.82
C ALA A 114 -0.99 -25.78 10.98
N GLY A 115 -1.44 -26.25 12.14
CA GLY A 115 -0.60 -26.49 13.31
C GLY A 115 -0.77 -27.92 13.79
N TYR A 116 0.31 -28.62 14.10
CA TYR A 116 0.25 -29.91 14.79
C TYR A 116 0.77 -29.73 16.21
N ARG A 117 -0.12 -29.93 17.20
CA ARG A 117 0.16 -29.72 18.61
C ARG A 117 0.09 -31.04 19.38
N THR A 118 1.15 -31.33 20.12
CA THR A 118 1.24 -32.46 21.06
C THR A 118 1.21 -31.94 22.50
N SER A 119 1.47 -32.80 23.47
CA SER A 119 1.64 -32.42 24.89
C SER A 119 2.98 -31.74 25.19
N ARG A 120 3.94 -31.71 24.25
CA ARG A 120 5.30 -31.18 24.47
C ARG A 120 5.75 -30.13 23.44
N PHE A 121 5.18 -30.16 22.25
CA PHE A 121 5.57 -29.24 21.18
C PHE A 121 4.41 -28.91 20.25
N GLU A 122 4.57 -27.83 19.49
CA GLU A 122 3.69 -27.41 18.41
C GLU A 122 4.53 -27.01 17.19
N ILE A 123 4.15 -27.49 16.00
CA ILE A 123 4.72 -27.06 14.71
C ILE A 123 3.61 -26.38 13.92
N ASN A 124 3.90 -25.21 13.35
CA ASN A 124 2.97 -24.44 12.54
C ASN A 124 3.53 -24.19 11.14
N LEU A 125 2.70 -24.38 10.12
CA LEU A 125 2.95 -24.04 8.73
C LEU A 125 1.87 -23.05 8.27
N GLY A 126 2.26 -22.01 7.56
CA GLY A 126 1.36 -21.03 6.98
C GLY A 126 1.76 -20.63 5.58
N ALA A 127 0.77 -20.34 4.75
CA ALA A 127 0.94 -19.73 3.44
C ALA A 127 -0.06 -18.59 3.28
N GLY A 128 0.35 -17.53 2.58
CA GLY A 128 -0.51 -16.41 2.26
C GLY A 128 -0.22 -15.87 0.87
N VAL A 129 -1.25 -15.33 0.22
CA VAL A 129 -1.12 -14.57 -1.00
C VAL A 129 -1.77 -13.20 -0.81
N VAL A 130 -1.05 -12.16 -1.21
CA VAL A 130 -1.57 -10.80 -1.31
C VAL A 130 -1.76 -10.51 -2.79
N LEU A 131 -3.01 -10.32 -3.17
CA LEU A 131 -3.45 -10.02 -4.52
C LEU A 131 -3.74 -8.52 -4.59
N GLU A 132 -2.94 -7.83 -5.38
CA GLU A 132 -3.17 -6.43 -5.69
C GLU A 132 -3.90 -6.42 -7.04
N GLY A 133 -4.97 -5.63 -7.13
CA GLY A 133 -5.74 -5.52 -8.36
C GLY A 133 -4.86 -5.10 -9.54
N THR A 134 -5.40 -5.17 -10.75
CA THR A 134 -4.75 -4.48 -11.86
C THR A 134 -4.92 -2.98 -11.62
N ASN A 135 -3.81 -2.31 -11.37
CA ASN A 135 -3.81 -0.87 -11.24
C ASN A 135 -3.51 -0.28 -12.59
N ASP A 136 -4.53 0.31 -13.19
CA ASP A 136 -4.38 1.13 -14.38
C ASP A 136 -4.19 2.57 -13.93
N ASN A 137 -3.07 3.17 -14.33
CA ASN A 137 -2.91 4.61 -14.35
C ASN A 137 -3.08 5.05 -15.82
N PRO A 138 -4.33 5.19 -16.30
CA PRO A 138 -4.63 5.37 -17.72
C PRO A 138 -4.31 6.79 -18.22
N GLY A 139 -3.42 7.52 -17.52
CA GLY A 139 -3.22 8.94 -17.71
C GLY A 139 -3.05 9.30 -19.20
N THR A 140 -3.91 10.20 -19.66
CA THR A 140 -3.90 10.74 -21.02
C THR A 140 -3.05 12.00 -21.12
N CYS A 141 -2.51 12.47 -20.00
CA CYS A 141 -1.73 13.68 -19.96
C CYS A 141 -0.34 13.46 -20.56
N ASN A 142 -0.08 14.19 -21.63
CA ASN A 142 1.18 14.25 -22.32
C ASN A 142 1.62 15.72 -22.43
N PRO A 143 2.40 16.25 -21.46
CA PRO A 143 2.77 17.66 -21.43
C PRO A 143 3.84 18.03 -22.47
N THR A 144 4.07 17.20 -23.50
CA THR A 144 5.08 17.43 -24.54
C THR A 144 4.66 18.45 -25.60
N GLY A 145 3.90 19.48 -25.22
CA GLY A 145 3.65 20.62 -26.08
C GLY A 145 4.97 21.20 -26.61
N ASN A 146 4.98 21.63 -27.87
CA ASN A 146 6.17 22.25 -28.47
C ASN A 146 6.28 23.74 -28.10
N THR A 147 5.24 24.30 -27.49
CA THR A 147 5.15 25.69 -27.06
C THR A 147 4.71 25.80 -25.60
N LEU A 148 5.06 26.90 -24.93
CA LEU A 148 4.65 27.16 -23.55
C LEU A 148 3.12 27.17 -23.37
N SER A 149 2.38 27.55 -24.42
CA SER A 149 0.91 27.54 -24.48
C SER A 149 0.29 26.16 -24.69
N GLU A 150 1.11 25.13 -24.95
CA GLU A 150 0.68 23.74 -25.11
C GLU A 150 1.13 22.87 -23.92
N LEU A 151 1.73 23.48 -22.88
CA LEU A 151 2.08 22.79 -21.64
C LEU A 151 0.81 22.52 -20.80
N GLY A 152 0.91 21.60 -19.86
CA GLY A 152 -0.22 21.15 -19.03
C GLY A 152 -0.96 19.95 -19.60
N CYS A 153 -1.79 19.29 -18.78
CA CYS A 153 -2.52 18.09 -19.19
C CYS A 153 -3.73 18.38 -20.09
N ASN A 154 -4.26 19.60 -20.04
CA ASN A 154 -5.43 20.03 -20.81
C ASN A 154 -5.07 20.63 -22.19
N GLY A 155 -3.78 20.90 -22.44
CA GLY A 155 -3.29 21.45 -23.71
C GLY A 155 -3.68 22.91 -23.98
N ASP A 156 -4.14 23.63 -22.96
CA ASP A 156 -4.50 25.06 -22.99
C ASP A 156 -3.40 25.96 -22.39
N GLY A 157 -2.29 25.38 -21.93
CA GLY A 157 -1.22 26.12 -21.26
C GLY A 157 -1.53 26.47 -19.81
N GLU A 158 -2.70 26.06 -19.29
CA GLU A 158 -3.08 26.25 -17.89
C GLU A 158 -2.84 24.97 -17.08
N GLU A 159 -2.39 25.18 -15.86
CA GLU A 159 -2.08 24.12 -14.90
C GLU A 159 -3.28 23.91 -13.99
N ASP A 160 -3.75 22.67 -13.85
CA ASP A 160 -4.82 22.37 -12.90
C ASP A 160 -4.38 22.66 -11.46
N PRO A 161 -5.31 23.11 -10.58
CA PRO A 161 -5.11 23.10 -9.15
C PRO A 161 -4.64 21.72 -8.67
N ILE A 162 -3.73 21.69 -7.70
CA ILE A 162 -3.09 20.44 -7.23
C ILE A 162 -4.11 19.38 -6.83
N GLU A 163 -5.21 19.81 -6.21
CA GLU A 163 -6.33 18.97 -5.79
C GLU A 163 -7.09 18.30 -6.96
N ASP A 164 -7.05 18.92 -8.13
CA ASP A 164 -7.76 18.49 -9.35
C ASP A 164 -6.85 17.71 -10.31
N ARG A 165 -5.53 17.62 -10.02
CA ARG A 165 -4.57 16.88 -10.85
C ARG A 165 -4.90 15.40 -10.90
N GLU A 166 -4.87 14.84 -12.11
CA GLU A 166 -5.14 13.41 -12.34
C GLU A 166 -4.01 12.48 -11.88
N GLY A 167 -2.82 13.02 -11.58
CA GLY A 167 -1.68 12.24 -11.11
C GLY A 167 -0.61 13.12 -10.47
N PRO A 168 0.45 12.50 -9.94
CA PRO A 168 1.47 13.20 -9.19
C PRO A 168 2.47 13.88 -10.15
N ASP A 169 2.91 15.06 -9.78
CA ASP A 169 3.84 15.85 -10.57
C ASP A 169 5.29 15.36 -10.47
N PRO A 170 6.12 15.65 -11.49
CA PRO A 170 7.54 15.38 -11.41
C PRO A 170 8.19 16.42 -10.50
N ILE A 171 9.07 15.95 -9.62
CA ILE A 171 9.81 16.85 -8.73
C ILE A 171 10.89 17.57 -9.56
N ASN A 172 10.79 18.89 -9.65
CA ASN A 172 11.80 19.74 -10.25
C ASN A 172 12.38 20.73 -9.21
N PRO A 173 13.65 20.57 -8.79
CA PRO A 173 14.27 21.45 -7.80
C PRO A 173 14.62 22.85 -8.30
N LEU A 174 14.40 23.14 -9.58
CA LEU A 174 14.56 24.48 -10.14
C LEU A 174 13.34 25.37 -9.88
N ASN A 175 12.17 24.76 -9.60
CA ASN A 175 10.90 25.45 -9.38
C ASN A 175 10.39 25.23 -7.95
N THR A 176 9.53 26.11 -7.46
CA THR A 176 8.79 25.88 -6.20
C THR A 176 7.74 24.78 -6.41
N PRO A 177 7.30 24.08 -5.35
CA PRO A 177 6.30 23.01 -5.46
C PRO A 177 5.00 23.43 -6.16
N GLU A 178 4.61 24.69 -6.04
CA GLU A 178 3.36 25.24 -6.60
C GLU A 178 3.49 25.63 -8.08
N ASN A 179 4.70 25.66 -8.62
CA ASN A 179 5.01 26.07 -10.00
C ASN A 179 5.61 24.91 -10.82
N GLN A 180 5.29 23.67 -10.45
CA GLN A 180 5.72 22.50 -11.21
C GLN A 180 4.76 22.23 -12.35
N LEU A 181 5.34 22.03 -13.54
CA LEU A 181 4.58 21.61 -14.71
C LEU A 181 3.90 20.27 -14.42
N GLN A 182 2.62 20.18 -14.78
CA GLN A 182 1.85 18.96 -14.70
C GLN A 182 2.52 17.91 -15.60
N GLY A 183 2.86 16.77 -15.03
CA GLY A 183 3.62 15.76 -15.74
C GLY A 183 3.56 14.43 -15.01
N PRO A 184 2.48 13.64 -15.22
CA PRO A 184 2.29 12.42 -14.47
C PRO A 184 3.47 11.47 -14.69
N VAL A 185 4.15 11.19 -13.59
CA VAL A 185 5.20 10.17 -13.52
C VAL A 185 4.57 8.82 -13.20
N ASN A 186 5.03 7.75 -13.85
CA ASN A 186 4.55 6.37 -13.69
C ASN A 186 3.11 6.11 -14.18
N GLN A 187 2.80 6.53 -15.41
CA GLN A 187 1.61 6.05 -16.13
C GLN A 187 1.80 4.61 -16.62
N GLY A 188 0.70 3.87 -16.74
CA GLY A 188 0.68 2.50 -17.23
C GLY A 188 -0.02 1.52 -16.30
N VAL A 189 0.03 0.24 -16.68
CA VAL A 189 -0.63 -0.84 -15.97
C VAL A 189 0.39 -1.60 -15.13
N PHE A 190 0.20 -1.59 -13.81
CA PHE A 190 1.05 -2.32 -12.87
C PHE A 190 0.26 -3.48 -12.26
N LYS A 191 0.93 -4.63 -12.15
CA LYS A 191 0.40 -5.82 -11.49
C LYS A 191 1.46 -6.39 -10.58
N SER A 192 1.12 -6.53 -9.30
CA SER A 192 1.97 -7.10 -8.26
C SER A 192 1.18 -8.12 -7.47
N HIS A 193 1.88 -9.14 -7.00
CA HIS A 193 1.34 -10.13 -6.09
C HIS A 193 2.47 -10.64 -5.21
N TYR A 194 2.15 -10.91 -3.95
CA TYR A 194 3.11 -11.43 -2.99
C TYR A 194 2.67 -12.79 -2.52
N VAL A 195 3.61 -13.72 -2.42
CA VAL A 195 3.37 -15.04 -1.82
C VAL A 195 4.30 -15.16 -0.62
N LEU A 196 3.73 -15.49 0.53
CA LEU A 196 4.46 -15.62 1.80
C LEU A 196 4.29 -17.04 2.35
N PHE A 197 5.38 -17.59 2.88
CA PHE A 197 5.38 -18.87 3.58
C PHE A 197 6.00 -18.69 4.96
N MET A 198 5.46 -19.37 5.96
CA MET A 198 5.94 -19.31 7.33
C MET A 198 6.01 -20.71 7.94
N LEU A 199 7.08 -20.99 8.67
CA LEU A 199 7.27 -22.19 9.47
C LEU A 199 7.65 -21.77 10.90
N GLY A 200 6.97 -22.32 11.89
CA GLY A 200 7.25 -22.06 13.30
C GLY A 200 7.23 -23.34 14.12
N ALA A 201 8.00 -23.38 15.20
CA ALA A 201 8.00 -24.48 16.15
C ALA A 201 8.17 -23.92 17.58
N SER A 202 7.44 -24.51 18.51
CA SER A 202 7.50 -24.18 19.95
C SER A 202 7.54 -25.46 20.76
N MET A 203 8.26 -25.45 21.89
CA MET A 203 8.40 -26.60 22.79
C MET A 203 8.30 -26.13 24.25
N TRP A 204 7.79 -26.98 25.13
CA TRP A 204 7.69 -26.71 26.57
C TRP A 204 8.05 -27.96 27.40
N PHE A 205 8.47 -27.72 28.64
CA PHE A 205 9.04 -28.72 29.56
C PHE A 205 8.20 -28.85 30.83
#